data_AF-A0A3D1CLA8-F1
#
_entry.id   AF-A0A3D1CLA8-F1
#
_cell.length_a   1.000
_cell.length_b   1.000
_cell.length_c   1.000
_cell.angle_alpha   90.00
_cell.angle_beta   90.00
_cell.angle_gamma   90.00
#
_symmetry.space_group_name_H-M   'P 1'
#
loop_
_entity.id
_entity.type
_entity.pdbx_description
1 polymer ?
#
loop_
_entity_poly.entity_id
_entity_poly.type
_entity_poly.pdbx_seq_one_letter_code
_entity_poly.pdbx_strand_id
1 'polypeptide(L)'
;MDIQSIYALIQQDMDSVDAMIQHRLQSEVVLINQLGHYIINSGGKRLRPALALLSARACNHQATAHINLATIIEFIHTATLLHD
;
A
#
# COMPACT_ATOMS: atom_id res chain seq x y z
N MET A 1 1.77 21.71 -9.58
CA MET A 1 1.87 20.25 -9.58
C MET A 1 0.46 19.72 -9.47
N ASP A 2 -0.02 19.01 -10.49
CA ASP A 2 -1.33 18.37 -10.45
C ASP A 2 -1.24 17.01 -9.74
N ILE A 3 -2.38 16.38 -9.46
CA ILE A 3 -2.38 15.11 -8.74
C ILE A 3 -1.70 13.98 -9.54
N GLN A 4 -1.85 13.97 -10.87
CA GLN A 4 -1.28 12.93 -11.73
C GLN A 4 0.25 12.96 -11.71
N SER A 5 0.84 14.15 -11.77
CA SER A 5 2.29 14.35 -11.66
C SER A 5 2.84 13.95 -10.30
N ILE A 6 2.07 14.13 -9.21
CA ILE A 6 2.47 13.63 -7.87
C ILE A 6 2.57 12.11 -7.87
N TYR A 7 1.55 11.39 -8.36
CA TYR A 7 1.56 9.93 -8.39
C TYR A 7 2.63 9.37 -9.33
N ALA A 8 2.89 10.04 -10.46
CA ALA A 8 3.94 9.64 -11.39
C ALA A 8 5.33 9.58 -10.71
N LEU A 9 5.60 10.44 -9.72
CA LEU A 9 6.88 10.44 -8.98
C LEU A 9 7.08 9.18 -8.14
N ILE A 10 6.01 8.51 -7.71
CA ILE A 10 6.05 7.37 -6.80
C ILE A 10 5.45 6.11 -7.41
N GLN A 11 5.14 6.10 -8.72
CA GLN A 11 4.41 5.01 -9.36
C GLN A 11 5.09 3.65 -9.14
N GLN A 12 6.41 3.58 -9.35
CA GLN A 12 7.16 2.33 -9.15
C GLN A 12 7.14 1.85 -7.69
N ASP A 13 7.15 2.77 -6.73
CA ASP A 13 7.07 2.43 -5.31
C ASP A 13 5.66 1.95 -4.95
N MET A 14 4.63 2.57 -5.54
CA MET A 14 3.23 2.16 -5.38
C MET A 14 3.00 0.75 -5.94
N ASP A 15 3.54 0.44 -7.13
CA ASP A 15 3.47 -0.90 -7.71
C ASP A 15 4.15 -1.93 -6.79
N SER A 16 5.26 -1.54 -6.16
CA SER A 16 5.97 -2.38 -5.19
C SER A 16 5.18 -2.59 -3.89
N VAL A 17 4.45 -1.57 -3.42
CA VAL A 17 3.54 -1.68 -2.28
C VAL A 17 2.38 -2.63 -2.61
N ASP A 18 1.75 -2.50 -3.78
CA ASP A 18 0.64 -3.38 -4.16
C ASP A 18 1.09 -4.85 -4.29
N ALA A 19 2.27 -5.09 -4.89
CA ALA A 19 2.87 -6.42 -4.94
C ALA A 19 3.17 -6.98 -3.54
N MET A 20 3.69 -6.15 -2.63
CA MET A 20 3.97 -6.55 -1.25
C MET A 20 2.67 -6.88 -0.48
N ILE A 21 1.62 -6.08 -0.64
CA ILE A 21 0.29 -6.34 -0.06
C ILE A 21 -0.22 -7.70 -0.53
N GLN A 22 -0.19 -7.96 -1.84
CA GLN A 22 -0.63 -9.23 -2.42
C GLN A 22 0.16 -10.42 -1.86
N HIS A 23 1.48 -10.32 -1.83
CA HIS A 23 2.33 -11.37 -1.28
C HIS A 23 2.02 -11.62 0.20
N ARG A 24 1.82 -10.56 1.00
CA ARG A 24 1.64 -10.68 2.45
C ARG A 24 0.26 -11.20 2.88
N LEU A 25 -0.73 -11.14 2.00
CA LEU A 25 -2.08 -11.65 2.26
C LEU A 25 -2.24 -13.15 1.92
N GLN A 26 -1.22 -13.78 1.35
CA GLN A 26 -1.25 -15.22 1.06
C GLN A 26 -1.33 -16.03 2.37
N SER A 27 -2.30 -16.93 2.44
CA SER A 27 -2.54 -17.78 3.60
C SER A 27 -2.98 -19.19 3.19
N GLU A 28 -2.67 -20.20 4.01
CA GLU A 28 -3.25 -21.54 3.88
C GLU A 28 -4.76 -21.54 4.20
N VAL A 29 -5.25 -20.50 4.87
CA VAL A 29 -6.67 -20.35 5.19
C VAL A 29 -7.39 -19.69 4.02
N VAL A 30 -8.20 -20.45 3.29
CA VAL A 30 -8.94 -20.01 2.09
C VAL A 30 -9.72 -18.70 2.32
N LEU A 31 -10.39 -18.57 3.46
CA LEU A 31 -11.17 -17.38 3.80
C LEU A 31 -10.30 -16.11 3.83
N ILE A 32 -9.06 -16.20 4.34
CA ILE A 32 -8.13 -15.06 4.39
C ILE A 32 -7.77 -14.61 2.98
N ASN A 33 -7.52 -15.55 2.05
CA ASN A 33 -7.23 -15.19 0.65
C ASN A 33 -8.41 -14.51 -0.04
N GLN A 34 -9.64 -15.01 0.17
CA GLN A 34 -10.85 -14.41 -0.40
C GLN A 34 -11.04 -12.97 0.10
N LEU A 35 -10.85 -12.75 1.40
CA LEU A 35 -10.97 -11.44 2.03
C LEU A 35 -9.83 -10.51 1.56
N GLY A 36 -8.61 -11.02 1.45
CA GLY A 36 -7.46 -10.32 0.85
C GLY A 36 -7.73 -9.84 -0.57
N HIS A 37 -8.28 -10.70 -1.43
CA HIS A 37 -8.67 -10.32 -2.79
C HIS A 37 -9.75 -9.22 -2.80
N TYR A 38 -10.74 -9.31 -1.92
CA TYR A 38 -11.77 -8.29 -1.81
C TYR A 38 -11.17 -6.93 -1.43
N ILE A 39 -10.31 -6.88 -0.41
CA ILE A 39 -9.62 -5.66 0.04
C ILE A 39 -8.82 -5.01 -1.09
N ILE A 40 -7.99 -5.81 -1.79
CA ILE A 40 -7.12 -5.30 -2.86
C ILE A 40 -7.95 -4.71 -4.00
N ASN A 41 -9.05 -5.38 -4.36
CA ASN A 41 -9.87 -5.01 -5.50
C ASN A 41 -10.96 -3.97 -5.16
N SER A 42 -11.09 -3.55 -3.89
CA SER A 42 -12.09 -2.58 -3.45
C SER A 42 -11.86 -1.14 -3.95
N GLY A 43 -10.81 -0.88 -4.73
CA GLY A 43 -10.59 0.42 -5.37
C GLY A 43 -10.17 1.53 -4.41
N GLY A 44 -9.45 1.20 -3.34
CA GLY A 44 -8.90 2.18 -2.42
C GLY A 44 -7.97 3.16 -3.13
N LYS A 45 -8.07 4.46 -2.82
CA LYS A 45 -7.22 5.51 -3.42
C LYS A 45 -5.73 5.41 -3.03
N ARG A 46 -5.36 4.43 -2.19
CA ARG A 46 -4.00 4.22 -1.64
C ARG A 46 -3.32 5.50 -1.14
N LEU A 47 -4.11 6.43 -0.61
CA LEU A 47 -3.64 7.76 -0.21
C LEU A 47 -2.61 7.69 0.94
N ARG A 48 -2.80 6.74 1.87
CA ARG A 48 -1.91 6.57 3.03
C ARG A 48 -0.54 6.01 2.63
N PRO A 49 -0.44 4.96 1.79
CA PRO A 49 0.82 4.56 1.15
C PRO A 49 1.48 5.70 0.41
N ALA A 50 0.75 6.41 -0.45
CA ALA A 50 1.30 7.49 -1.26
C ALA A 50 1.95 8.58 -0.38
N LEU A 51 1.30 8.96 0.72
CA LEU A 51 1.85 9.93 1.67
C LEU A 51 3.16 9.43 2.30
N ALA A 52 3.20 8.17 2.76
CA ALA A 52 4.40 7.59 3.36
C ALA A 52 5.59 7.53 2.38
N LEU A 53 5.33 7.14 1.12
CA LEU A 53 6.35 7.07 0.07
C LEU A 53 6.88 8.46 -0.30
N LEU A 54 5.99 9.45 -0.48
CA LEU A 54 6.37 10.83 -0.75
C LEU A 54 7.21 11.42 0.39
N SER A 55 6.84 11.15 1.66
CA SER A 55 7.61 11.58 2.82
C SER A 55 9.02 10.95 2.84
N ALA A 56 9.14 9.65 2.54
CA ALA A 56 10.43 8.99 2.48
C ALA A 56 11.34 9.59 1.39
N ARG A 57 10.80 9.85 0.19
CA ARG A 57 11.54 10.51 -0.90
C ARG A 57 11.95 11.93 -0.54
N ALA A 58 11.06 12.70 0.10
CA ALA A 58 11.36 14.05 0.56
C ALA A 58 12.49 14.09 1.61
N CYS A 59 12.63 13.04 2.43
CA CYS A 59 13.72 12.86 3.38
C CYS A 59 14.99 12.21 2.78
N ASN A 60 15.06 12.08 1.44
CA ASN A 60 16.17 11.48 0.71
C ASN A 60 16.51 10.05 1.16
N HIS A 61 15.50 9.27 1.56
CA HIS A 61 15.67 7.89 1.96
C HIS A 61 15.90 6.99 0.73
N GLN A 62 17.01 6.25 0.71
CA GLN A 62 17.44 5.43 -0.44
C GLN A 62 17.22 3.92 -0.26
N ALA A 63 16.84 3.47 0.95
CA ALA A 63 16.57 2.06 1.22
C ALA A 63 15.11 1.70 0.93
N THR A 64 14.78 0.41 0.83
CA THR A 64 13.43 -0.09 0.52
C THR A 64 12.48 -0.15 1.72
N ALA A 65 12.93 0.29 2.91
CA ALA A 65 12.14 0.21 4.15
C ALA A 65 10.82 0.99 4.08
N HIS A 66 10.77 2.06 3.29
CA HIS A 66 9.57 2.86 3.07
C HIS A 66 8.44 2.08 2.37
N ILE A 67 8.75 1.10 1.53
CA ILE A 67 7.76 0.21 0.90
C ILE A 67 7.10 -0.68 1.98
N ASN A 68 7.90 -1.24 2.89
CA ASN A 68 7.38 -2.04 4.01
C ASN A 68 6.51 -1.17 4.92
N LEU A 69 6.94 0.05 5.24
CA LEU A 69 6.18 0.97 6.08
C LEU A 69 4.84 1.35 5.43
N ALA A 70 4.85 1.72 4.15
CA ALA A 70 3.64 2.05 3.39
C ALA A 70 2.66 0.86 3.35
N THR A 71 3.18 -0.36 3.19
CA THR A 71 2.38 -1.61 3.24
C THR A 71 1.74 -1.81 4.62
N ILE A 72 2.52 -1.65 5.70
CA ILE A 72 2.03 -1.78 7.08
C ILE A 72 0.90 -0.78 7.36
N ILE A 73 1.09 0.48 6.96
CA ILE A 73 0.08 1.54 7.14
C ILE A 73 -1.22 1.16 6.45
N GLU A 74 -1.15 0.63 5.23
CA GLU A 74 -2.34 0.21 4.48
C GLU A 74 -3.04 -1.01 5.11
N PHE A 75 -2.28 -1.95 5.67
CA PHE A 75 -2.87 -3.06 6.42
C PHE A 75 -3.60 -2.59 7.67
N ILE A 76 -3.03 -1.66 8.43
CA ILE A 76 -3.71 -1.08 9.61
C ILE A 76 -5.00 -0.38 9.19
N HIS A 77 -4.94 0.45 8.15
CA HIS A 77 -6.13 1.13 7.62
C HIS A 77 -7.20 0.14 7.14
N THR A 78 -6.79 -0.91 6.44
CA THR A 78 -7.71 -1.94 5.97
C THR A 78 -8.35 -2.67 7.14
N ALA A 79 -7.58 -3.03 8.16
CA ALA A 79 -8.10 -3.70 9.34
C ALA A 79 -9.17 -2.85 10.04
N THR A 80 -8.97 -1.54 10.16
CA THR A 80 -10.01 -0.65 10.72
C THR A 80 -11.27 -0.64 9.86
N LEU A 81 -11.15 -0.62 8.53
CA LEU A 81 -12.32 -0.66 7.63
C LEU A 81 -13.10 -1.97 7.66
N LEU A 82 -12.45 -3.09 8.00
CA LEU A 82 -13.12 -4.38 8.12
C LEU A 82 -13.88 -4.52 9.43
N HIS A 83 -13.39 -3.87 10.48
CA HIS A 83 -13.97 -3.92 11.82
C HIS A 83 -15.10 -2.90 12.00
N ASP A 84 -14.99 -1.74 11.36
CA ASP A 84 -16.05 -0.74 11.27
C ASP A 84 -17.23 -1.22 10.41
#